data_AF-A0A943QYX7-F1
#
_entry.id   AF-A0A943QYX7-F1
#
_cell.length_a   1.000
_cell.length_b   1.000
_cell.length_c   1.000
_cell.angle_alpha   90.00
_cell.angle_beta   90.00
_cell.angle_gamma   90.00
#
_symmetry.space_group_name_H-M   'P 1'
#
loop_
_entity.id
_entity.type
_entity.pdbx_description
1 polymer ?
#
loop_
_entity_poly.entity_id
_entity_poly.type
_entity_poly.pdbx_seq_one_letter_code
_entity_poly.pdbx_strand_id
1 'polypeptide(L)' 'MDILIKTISESGSFRAYVLDSTEIVRTAQEKHNTLSSSTVALGRT' A
#
# COMPACT_ATOMS: atom_id res chain seq x y z
N MET A 1 -10.60 -5.36 -0.31
CA MET A 1 -9.78 -6.40 -0.99
C MET A 1 -8.56 -5.69 -1.50
N ASP A 2 -7.40 -6.07 -1.00
CA ASP A 2 -6.14 -5.42 -1.38
C ASP A 2 -5.69 -5.88 -2.77
N ILE A 3 -5.07 -4.98 -3.53
CA ILE A 3 -4.66 -5.24 -4.91
C ILE A 3 -3.35 -4.54 -5.27
N LEU A 4 -2.50 -5.24 -6.03
CA LEU A 4 -1.32 -4.66 -6.67
C LEU A 4 -1.43 -4.78 -8.18
N ILE A 5 -1.47 -3.64 -8.87
CA ILE A 5 -1.48 -3.57 -10.33
C ILE A 5 -0.09 -3.16 -10.81
N LYS A 6 0.40 -3.88 -11.82
CA LYS A 6 1.65 -3.57 -12.53
C LYS A 6 1.32 -3.25 -13.97
N THR A 7 1.82 -2.14 -14.49
CA THR A 7 1.57 -1.74 -15.87
C THR A 7 2.81 -1.13 -16.51
N ILE A 8 2.87 -1.21 -17.84
CA ILE A 8 3.93 -0.62 -18.66
C ILE A 8 3.24 0.32 -19.66
N SER A 9 3.84 1.49 -19.89
CA SER A 9 3.34 2.42 -20.91
C SER A 9 3.35 1.76 -22.29
N GLU A 10 2.46 2.18 -23.19
CA GLU A 10 2.38 1.63 -24.55
C GLU A 10 3.73 1.66 -25.29
N SER A 11 4.53 2.72 -25.11
CA SER A 11 5.88 2.85 -25.68
C SER A 11 6.94 1.97 -25.00
N GLY A 12 6.61 1.29 -23.91
CA GLY A 12 7.56 0.51 -23.09
C GLY A 12 8.48 1.32 -22.18
N SER A 13 8.50 2.65 -22.29
CA SER A 13 9.49 3.51 -21.62
C SER A 13 9.27 3.70 -20.12
N PHE A 14 8.04 3.50 -19.63
CA PHE A 14 7.69 3.69 -18.22
C PHE A 14 6.99 2.46 -17.66
N ARG A 15 7.26 2.18 -16.38
CA ARG A 15 6.54 1.17 -15.61
C ARG A 15 5.92 1.84 -14.39
N ALA A 16 4.64 1.57 -14.16
CA ALA A 16 3.91 2.08 -13.01
C ALA A 16 3.37 0.93 -12.16
N TYR A 17 3.23 1.23 -10.88
CA TYR A 17 2.68 0.32 -9.87
C TYR A 17 1.61 1.07 -9.09
N VAL A 18 0.47 0.41 -8.85
CA VAL A 18 -0.61 0.94 -8.01
C VAL A 18 -0.95 -0.13 -6.98
N LEU A 19 -0.97 0.27 -5.71
CA LEU A 19 -1.24 -0.60 -4.58
C LEU A 19 -2.42 -0.03 -3.78
N ASP A 20 -3.43 -0.86 -3.54
CA ASP A 20 -4.38 -0.68 -2.44
C ASP A 20 -4.02 -1.72 -1.37
N SER A 21 -3.64 -1.23 -0.18
CA SER A 21 -3.19 -2.03 0.96
C SER A 21 -4.03 -1.79 2.23
N THR A 22 -5.27 -1.32 2.05
CA THR A 22 -6.14 -0.90 3.17
C THR A 22 -6.34 -2.00 4.21
N GLU A 23 -6.61 -3.24 3.80
CA GLU A 23 -6.86 -4.35 4.73
C GLU A 23 -5.59 -4.82 5.44
N ILE A 24 -4.45 -4.84 4.74
CA ILE A 24 -3.15 -5.19 5.31
C ILE A 24 -2.73 -4.14 6.36
N VAL A 25 -2.84 -2.85 6.05
CA VAL A 25 -2.51 -1.78 7.00
C VAL A 25 -3.43 -1.81 8.21
N ARG A 26 -4.74 -2.05 8.00
CA ARG A 26 -5.71 -2.25 9.08
C ARG A 26 -5.32 -3.42 9.98
N THR A 27 -5.03 -4.58 9.40
CA THR A 27 -4.61 -5.78 10.14
C THR A 27 -3.33 -5.53 10.94
N ALA A 28 -2.37 -4.79 10.38
CA ALA A 28 -1.14 -4.45 11.07
C ALA A 28 -1.38 -3.48 12.24
N GLN A 29 -2.26 -2.48 12.06
CA GLN A 29 -2.68 -1.59 13.14
C GLN A 29 -3.35 -2.38 14.28
N GLU A 30 -4.28 -3.29 13.97
CA GLU A 30 -4.97 -4.13 14.96
C GLU A 30 -3.98 -5.04 15.73
N LYS A 31 -2.97 -5.60 15.04
CA LYS A 31 -1.96 -6.48 15.66
C LYS A 31 -0.98 -5.74 16.56
N HIS A 32 -0.64 -4.50 16.22
CA HIS A 32 0.40 -3.74 16.90
C HIS A 32 -0.12 -2.57 17.74
N ASN A 33 -1.43 -2.33 17.73
CA ASN A 33 -2.11 -1.25 18.43
C ASN A 33 -1.44 0.11 18.24
N THR A 34 -0.99 0.40 17.01
CA THR A 34 -0.27 1.65 16.72
C THR A 34 -1.19 2.86 16.86
N LEU A 35 -0.65 3.94 17.41
CA LEU A 35 -1.31 5.25 17.45
C LEU A 35 -1.41 5.84 16.04
N SER A 36 -2.30 6.81 15.85
CA SER A 36 -2.65 7.35 14.52
C SER A 36 -1.43 7.80 13.69
N SER A 37 -0.49 8.53 14.28
CA SER A 37 0.72 8.97 13.59
C SER A 37 1.62 7.81 13.17
N SER A 38 1.77 6.80 14.04
CA SER A 38 2.54 5.59 13.76
C SER A 38 1.89 4.70 12.72
N THR A 39 0.56 4.59 12.69
CA THR A 39 -0.19 3.86 11.65
C THR A 39 -0.02 4.52 10.28
N VAL A 40 -0.03 5.86 10.21
CA VAL A 40 0.20 6.58 8.96
C VAL A 40 1.64 6.36 8.47
N ALA A 41 2.63 6.39 9.36
CA ALA A 41 4.00 6.09 9.01
C ALA A 41 4.13 4.65 8.48
N LEU A 42 3.58 3.68 9.20
CA LEU A 42 3.55 2.26 8.82
C LEU A 42 2.88 2.03 7.46
N GLY A 43 1.74 2.68 7.19
CA GLY A 43 1.01 2.51 5.93
C GLY A 43 1.68 3.16 4.71
N ARG A 44 2.70 3.99 4.91
CA ARG A 44 3.43 4.70 3.84
C ARG A 44 4.78 4.08 3.50
N THR A 45 5.32 3.21 4.35
CA THR A 45 6.56 2.46 4.12
C THR A 45 6.30 1.15 3.39
#